data_AF-A0A6I1W0C2-F1
#
_entry.id   AF-A0A6I1W0C2-F1
#
_cell.length_a   1.000
_cell.length_b   1.000
_cell.length_c   1.000
_cell.angle_alpha   90.00
_cell.angle_beta   90.00
_cell.angle_gamma   90.00
#
_symmetry.space_group_name_H-M   'P 1'
#
loop_
_entity.id
_entity.type
_entity.pdbx_description
1 polymer ?
#
loop_
_entity_poly.entity_id
_entity_poly.type
_entity_poly.pdbx_seq_one_letter_code
_entity_poly.pdbx_strand_id
1 'polypeptide(L)'
;MNTADIRAQISRAQELDAKSGLLTQHLTTRLPDLHSAIQLPESDRNAVMTRFVSAYIDQVPDLLDAAHAVAREAGIESQIEPVLKIAEQFFVQPPSLLDGHEGLEGLLDEAY
;
A
#
# COMPACT_ATOMS: atom_id res chain seq x y z
N MET A 1 -13.11 13.10 -1.25
CA MET A 1 -12.43 11.79 -1.33
C MET A 1 -12.93 10.88 -0.24
N ASN A 2 -12.96 9.59 -0.50
CA ASN A 2 -13.37 8.58 0.47
C ASN A 2 -12.19 7.68 0.89
N THR A 3 -11.17 8.31 1.47
CA THR A 3 -9.99 7.60 2.01
C THR A 3 -10.33 6.72 3.23
N ALA A 4 -11.53 6.87 3.80
CA ALA A 4 -12.01 6.01 4.88
C ALA A 4 -12.19 4.55 4.44
N ASP A 5 -12.69 4.32 3.22
CA ASP A 5 -12.85 2.96 2.68
C ASP A 5 -11.49 2.30 2.42
N ILE A 6 -10.52 3.06 1.91
CA ILE A 6 -9.13 2.63 1.74
C ILE A 6 -8.54 2.21 3.08
N ARG A 7 -8.66 3.05 4.11
CA ARG A 7 -8.18 2.74 5.48
C ARG A 7 -8.82 1.45 6.01
N ALA A 8 -10.13 1.28 5.83
CA ALA A 8 -10.83 0.08 6.28
C ALA A 8 -10.34 -1.20 5.54
N GLN A 9 -10.04 -1.10 4.25
CA GLN A 9 -9.48 -2.20 3.48
C GLN A 9 -8.06 -2.56 3.92
N ILE A 10 -7.20 -1.55 4.14
CA ILE A 10 -5.85 -1.76 4.67
C ILE A 10 -5.91 -2.45 6.03
N SER A 11 -6.77 -1.99 6.95
CA SER A 11 -6.94 -2.64 8.25
C SER A 11 -7.35 -4.12 8.14
N ARG A 12 -8.28 -4.45 7.23
CA ARG A 12 -8.67 -5.86 6.99
C ARG A 12 -7.50 -6.69 6.44
N ALA A 13 -6.72 -6.12 5.53
CA ALA A 13 -5.54 -6.78 4.97
C ALA A 13 -4.46 -7.03 6.03
N GLN A 14 -4.23 -6.06 6.93
CA GLN A 14 -3.33 -6.22 8.08
C GLN A 14 -3.81 -7.32 9.03
N GLU A 15 -5.11 -7.37 9.34
CA GLU A 15 -5.67 -8.43 10.18
C GLU A 15 -5.55 -9.82 9.55
N LEU A 16 -5.72 -9.91 8.23
CA LEU A 16 -5.52 -11.16 7.49
C LEU A 16 -4.06 -11.58 7.54
N ASP A 17 -3.14 -10.65 7.23
CA ASP A 17 -1.70 -10.92 7.23
C ASP A 17 -1.17 -11.31 8.61
N ALA A 18 -1.65 -10.65 9.68
CA ALA A 18 -1.31 -11.01 11.05
C ALA A 18 -1.71 -12.45 11.43
N LYS A 19 -2.74 -13.01 10.77
CA LYS A 19 -3.21 -14.39 11.00
C LYS A 19 -2.52 -15.39 10.08
N SER A 20 -2.27 -15.02 8.83
CA SER A 20 -1.77 -15.94 7.81
C SER A 20 -0.25 -15.93 7.65
N GLY A 21 0.40 -14.81 7.96
CA GLY A 21 1.83 -14.59 7.75
C GLY A 21 2.26 -14.52 6.28
N LEU A 22 1.31 -14.30 5.35
CA LEU A 22 1.55 -14.35 3.90
C LEU A 22 2.63 -13.37 3.45
N LEU A 23 2.56 -12.11 3.87
CA LEU A 23 3.55 -11.09 3.52
C LEU A 23 4.95 -11.48 4.00
N THR A 24 5.07 -12.01 5.22
CA THR A 24 6.37 -12.45 5.74
C THR A 24 6.94 -13.63 4.95
N GLN A 25 6.10 -14.58 4.54
CA GLN A 25 6.52 -15.69 3.68
C GLN A 25 6.96 -15.18 2.31
N HIS A 26 6.17 -14.30 1.69
CA HIS A 26 6.50 -13.69 0.40
C HIS A 26 7.84 -12.97 0.46
N LEU A 27 8.01 -12.06 1.43
CA LEU A 27 9.25 -11.29 1.60
C LEU A 27 10.46 -12.18 1.87
N THR A 28 10.30 -13.29 2.61
CA THR A 28 11.39 -14.24 2.83
C THR A 28 11.93 -14.81 1.51
N THR A 29 11.06 -15.03 0.53
CA THR A 29 11.49 -15.51 -0.81
C THR A 29 12.11 -14.43 -1.68
N ARG A 30 11.72 -13.16 -1.49
CA ARG A 30 12.17 -12.02 -2.32
C ARG A 30 13.39 -11.30 -1.79
N LEU A 31 13.63 -11.30 -0.47
CA LEU A 31 14.74 -10.59 0.15
C LEU A 31 16.14 -10.96 -0.37
N PRO A 32 16.42 -12.22 -0.80
CA PRO A 32 17.69 -12.55 -1.44
C PRO A 32 17.94 -11.80 -2.75
N ASP A 33 16.89 -11.40 -3.47
CA ASP A 33 16.97 -10.68 -4.75
C ASP A 33 17.04 -9.15 -4.55
N LEU A 34 17.03 -8.68 -3.31
CA LEU A 34 17.07 -7.25 -2.99
C LEU A 34 18.39 -6.64 -3.49
N HIS A 35 18.29 -5.52 -4.20
CA HIS A 35 19.45 -4.82 -4.73
C HIS A 35 20.45 -4.44 -3.62
N SER A 36 21.74 -4.61 -3.88
CA SER A 36 22.83 -4.45 -2.88
C SER A 36 22.94 -3.05 -2.25
N ALA A 37 22.36 -2.03 -2.91
CA ALA A 37 22.25 -0.68 -2.38
C ALA A 37 21.27 -0.56 -1.20
N ILE A 38 20.33 -1.49 -1.05
CA ILE A 38 19.35 -1.48 0.03
C ILE A 38 19.90 -2.34 1.17
N GLN A 39 20.34 -1.68 2.24
CA GLN A 39 20.92 -2.33 3.41
C GLN A 39 19.85 -2.54 4.48
N LEU A 40 19.76 -3.78 4.97
CA LEU A 40 18.86 -4.15 6.07
C LEU A 40 19.67 -4.71 7.25
N PRO A 41 19.25 -4.49 8.50
CA PRO A 41 19.90 -5.08 9.67
C PRO A 41 19.92 -6.61 9.61
N GLU A 42 21.07 -7.25 9.85
CA GLU A 42 21.22 -8.70 9.69
C GLU A 42 20.31 -9.55 10.58
N SER A 43 20.02 -9.09 11.81
CA SER A 43 19.22 -9.85 12.77
C SER A 43 17.75 -9.97 12.41
N ASP A 44 17.20 -8.99 11.67
CA ASP A 44 15.74 -8.80 11.57
C ASP A 44 15.28 -8.37 10.17
N ARG A 45 16.02 -8.73 9.11
CA ARG A 45 15.74 -8.28 7.72
C ARG A 45 14.29 -8.44 7.31
N ASN A 46 13.71 -9.63 7.55
CA ASN A 46 12.30 -9.92 7.25
C ASN A 46 11.35 -9.03 8.05
N ALA A 47 11.50 -8.97 9.36
CA ALA A 47 10.61 -8.17 10.21
C ALA A 47 10.70 -6.66 9.90
N VAL A 48 11.88 -6.16 9.56
CA VAL A 48 12.08 -4.77 9.11
C VAL A 48 11.35 -4.52 7.81
N MET A 49 11.48 -5.42 6.82
CA MET A 49 10.82 -5.26 5.53
C MET A 49 9.30 -5.40 5.63
N THR A 50 8.78 -6.34 6.43
CA THR A 50 7.34 -6.48 6.68
C THR A 50 6.76 -5.19 7.27
N ARG A 51 7.42 -4.62 8.28
CA ARG A 51 7.00 -3.34 8.87
C ARG A 51 7.08 -2.18 7.88
N PHE A 52 8.12 -2.15 7.06
CA PHE A 52 8.27 -1.12 6.03
C PHE A 52 7.12 -1.19 5.01
N VAL A 53 6.82 -2.37 4.48
CA VAL A 53 5.72 -2.57 3.52
C VAL A 53 4.37 -2.18 4.14
N SER A 54 4.07 -2.63 5.37
CA SER A 54 2.83 -2.23 6.04
C SER A 54 2.74 -0.71 6.20
N ALA A 55 3.80 -0.05 6.67
CA ALA A 55 3.81 1.40 6.86
C ALA A 55 3.70 2.17 5.54
N TYR A 56 4.27 1.64 4.46
CA TYR A 56 4.16 2.23 3.12
C TYR A 56 2.72 2.18 2.62
N ILE A 57 2.05 1.02 2.74
CA ILE A 57 0.64 0.86 2.37
C ILE A 57 -0.26 1.76 3.24
N ASP A 58 -0.01 1.82 4.55
CA ASP A 58 -0.75 2.66 5.50
C ASP A 58 -0.70 4.16 5.14
N GLN A 59 0.36 4.61 4.47
CA GLN A 59 0.55 6.02 4.11
C GLN A 59 -0.31 6.46 2.92
N VAL A 60 -0.76 5.53 2.07
CA VAL A 60 -1.53 5.85 0.85
C VAL A 60 -2.73 6.78 1.10
N PRO A 61 -3.67 6.47 2.03
CA PRO A 61 -4.80 7.35 2.25
C PRO A 61 -4.39 8.75 2.72
N ASP A 62 -3.35 8.88 3.54
CA ASP A 62 -2.83 10.19 3.97
C ASP A 62 -2.22 10.97 2.80
N LEU A 63 -1.52 10.30 1.88
CA LEU A 63 -0.95 10.92 0.69
C LEU A 63 -2.05 11.43 -0.25
N LEU A 64 -3.11 10.65 -0.43
CA LEU A 64 -4.28 11.07 -1.20
C LEU A 64 -4.93 12.29 -0.55
N ASP A 65 -5.24 12.23 0.75
CA ASP A 65 -5.84 13.37 1.48
C ASP A 65 -4.99 14.64 1.34
N ALA A 66 -3.67 14.52 1.44
CA ALA A 66 -2.73 15.63 1.25
C ALA A 66 -2.74 16.17 -0.19
N ALA A 67 -2.71 15.29 -1.20
CA ALA A 67 -2.75 15.70 -2.61
C ALA A 67 -4.05 16.47 -2.94
N HIS A 68 -5.18 16.02 -2.39
CA HIS A 68 -6.45 16.71 -2.53
C HIS A 68 -6.44 18.09 -1.85
N ALA A 69 -5.91 18.18 -0.63
CA ALA A 69 -5.77 19.44 0.09
C ALA A 69 -4.90 20.45 -0.70
N VAL A 70 -3.75 20.01 -1.21
CA VAL A 70 -2.87 20.85 -2.03
C VAL A 70 -3.55 21.30 -3.32
N ALA A 71 -4.29 20.41 -3.99
CA ALA A 71 -5.03 20.77 -5.21
C ALA A 71 -6.10 21.84 -4.95
N ARG A 72 -6.78 21.76 -3.80
CA ARG A 72 -7.74 22.79 -3.35
C ARG A 72 -7.06 24.12 -3.10
N GLU A 73 -5.95 24.13 -2.37
CA GLU A 73 -5.18 25.34 -2.07
C GLU A 73 -4.60 26.00 -3.32
N ALA A 74 -4.16 25.19 -4.29
CA ALA A 74 -3.64 25.67 -5.57
C ALA A 74 -4.73 26.07 -6.58
N GLY A 75 -6.01 25.85 -6.28
CA GLY A 75 -7.13 26.16 -7.17
C GLY A 75 -7.24 25.25 -8.39
N ILE A 76 -6.66 24.05 -8.33
CA ILE A 76 -6.65 23.04 -9.41
C ILE A 76 -7.45 21.77 -9.06
N GLU A 77 -8.34 21.85 -8.06
CA GLU A 77 -9.15 20.73 -7.58
C GLU A 77 -9.90 20.03 -8.72
N SER A 78 -10.53 20.79 -9.62
CA SER A 78 -11.34 20.21 -10.71
C SER A 78 -10.53 19.40 -11.74
N GLN A 79 -9.23 19.69 -11.87
CA GLN A 79 -8.33 18.93 -12.74
C GLN A 79 -7.75 17.70 -12.03
N ILE A 80 -7.55 17.77 -10.72
CA ILE A 80 -6.89 16.73 -9.93
C ILE A 80 -7.88 15.70 -9.37
N GLU A 81 -9.11 16.11 -9.01
CA GLU A 81 -10.12 15.23 -8.44
C GLU A 81 -10.38 13.96 -9.29
N PRO A 82 -10.48 14.01 -10.63
CA PRO A 82 -10.65 12.80 -11.44
C PRO A 82 -9.48 11.82 -11.31
N VAL A 83 -8.25 12.33 -11.19
CA VAL A 83 -7.05 11.50 -11.05
C VAL A 83 -7.03 10.82 -9.68
N LEU A 84 -7.35 11.56 -8.62
CA LEU A 84 -7.41 11.00 -7.26
C LEU A 84 -8.55 9.97 -7.12
N LYS A 85 -9.68 10.17 -7.82
CA LYS A 85 -10.76 9.17 -7.87
C LYS A 85 -10.35 7.88 -8.57
N ILE A 86 -9.52 7.95 -9.61
CA ILE A 86 -8.97 6.74 -10.25
C ILE A 86 -8.07 5.99 -9.26
N ALA A 87 -7.20 6.69 -8.54
CA ALA A 87 -6.35 6.07 -7.52
C ALA A 87 -7.19 5.43 -6.39
N GLU A 88 -8.23 6.14 -5.92
CA GLU A 88 -9.19 5.61 -4.93
C GLU A 88 -9.88 4.34 -5.45
N GLN A 89 -10.37 4.34 -6.69
CA GLN A 89 -11.03 3.17 -7.28
C GLN A 89 -10.08 1.99 -7.49
N PHE A 90 -8.84 2.24 -7.89
CA PHE A 90 -7.84 1.19 -8.08
C PHE A 90 -7.56 0.44 -6.77
N PHE A 91 -7.54 1.17 -5.66
CA PHE A 91 -7.36 0.59 -4.32
C PHE A 91 -8.59 -0.20 -3.86
N VAL A 92 -9.80 0.35 -4.04
CA VAL A 92 -11.05 -0.24 -3.53
C VAL A 92 -11.57 -1.39 -4.38
N GLN A 93 -11.31 -1.34 -5.69
CA GLN A 93 -11.70 -2.35 -6.68
C GLN A 93 -10.49 -2.69 -7.55
N PRO A 94 -9.54 -3.46 -7.02
CA PRO A 94 -8.40 -3.88 -7.81
C PRO A 94 -8.89 -4.68 -9.03
N PRO A 95 -8.32 -4.43 -10.23
CA PRO A 95 -8.71 -5.17 -11.42
C PRO A 95 -8.45 -6.67 -11.25
N SER A 96 -9.31 -7.50 -11.84
CA SER A 96 -9.25 -8.98 -11.77
C SER A 96 -7.93 -9.59 -12.27
N LEU A 97 -7.06 -8.79 -12.89
CA LEU A 97 -5.70 -9.21 -13.26
C LEU A 97 -4.80 -9.41 -12.03
N LEU A 98 -5.19 -8.85 -10.87
CA LEU A 98 -4.55 -8.98 -9.56
C LEU A 98 -5.15 -10.15 -8.74
N ASP A 99 -6.07 -10.92 -9.33
CA ASP A 99 -6.64 -12.11 -8.70
C ASP A 99 -5.54 -13.12 -8.38
N GLY A 100 -5.29 -13.35 -7.09
CA GLY A 100 -4.29 -14.30 -6.60
C GLY A 100 -3.41 -13.77 -5.46
N HIS A 101 -3.38 -12.45 -5.25
CA HIS A 101 -2.67 -11.83 -4.12
C HIS A 101 -3.67 -11.41 -3.04
N GLU A 102 -3.48 -11.91 -1.82
CA GLU A 102 -4.36 -11.64 -0.68
C GLU A 102 -3.63 -10.81 0.39
N GLY A 103 -4.40 -10.06 1.19
CA GLY A 103 -3.87 -9.30 2.32
C GLY A 103 -2.93 -8.18 1.88
N LEU A 104 -1.84 -7.98 2.64
CA LEU A 104 -0.88 -6.91 2.38
C LEU A 104 -0.01 -7.16 1.14
N GLU A 105 0.13 -8.40 0.69
CA GLU A 105 0.86 -8.70 -0.55
C GLU A 105 0.14 -8.13 -1.76
N GLY A 106 -1.20 -8.28 -1.83
CA GLY A 106 -2.02 -7.65 -2.87
C GLY A 106 -1.81 -6.15 -2.82
N LEU A 107 -2.20 -5.53 -1.69
CA LEU A 107 -2.19 -4.06 -1.49
C LEU A 107 -0.85 -3.36 -1.74
N LEU A 108 0.27 -4.09 -1.74
CA LEU A 108 1.57 -3.50 -2.07
C LEU A 108 1.62 -3.04 -3.53
N ASP A 109 1.00 -3.78 -4.45
CA ASP A 109 0.98 -3.43 -5.87
C ASP A 109 0.08 -2.20 -6.13
N GLU A 110 -1.04 -2.06 -5.42
CA GLU A 110 -1.91 -0.89 -5.53
C GLU A 110 -1.32 0.36 -4.84
N ALA A 111 -0.44 0.17 -3.86
CA ALA A 111 0.26 1.25 -3.17
C ALA A 111 1.42 1.86 -3.97
N TYR A 112 1.90 1.18 -5.01
CA TYR A 112 3.00 1.64 -5.86
C TYR A 112 2.51 2.56 -6.99
#